data_AF-A0A961A313-F1
#
_entry.id   AF-A0A961A313-F1
#
_cell.length_a   1.000
_cell.length_b   1.000
_cell.length_c   1.000
_cell.angle_alpha   90.00
_cell.angle_beta   90.00
_cell.angle_gamma   90.00
#
_symmetry.space_group_name_H-M   'P 1'
#
loop_
_entity.id
_entity.type
_entity.pdbx_description
1 polymer ?
#
loop_
_entity_poly.entity_id
_entity_poly.type
_entity_poly.pdbx_seq_one_letter_code
_entity_poly.pdbx_strand_id
1 'polypeptide(L)'
;MKARPIDSLDSGQGVRSQLPEIFVIRMNELWDLSRHMQFEDRVTELHDMRIAAKRLRYCFEFFEPLFADGFKAHLKQFKQLQDFLGEIHDCDVWVDYLRDELKLAMQELSTLRRELDQHVGASQGLAESARRMDEQFREGPVSGLLRMLTELTQRRRELYQQLLLFWQGLEEQGFQQQLARDVAEAASQSERTDSGDAPRPEDA
;
A
#
# COMPACT_ATOMS: atom_id res chain seq x y z
N MET A 1 9.39 5.64 4.89
CA MET A 1 10.62 4.83 5.07
C MET A 1 11.65 5.01 3.94
N LYS A 2 12.95 5.14 4.28
CA LYS A 2 14.06 5.12 3.29
C LYS A 2 14.39 3.69 2.87
N ALA A 3 14.88 3.51 1.64
CA ALA A 3 15.41 2.22 1.19
C ALA A 3 16.70 1.87 1.95
N ARG A 4 16.85 0.62 2.36
CA ARG A 4 18.11 0.03 2.80
C ARG A 4 19.11 0.10 1.66
N PRO A 5 20.37 0.47 1.94
CA PRO A 5 21.41 0.49 0.93
C PRO A 5 21.72 -0.92 0.42
N ILE A 6 22.27 -0.99 -0.78
CA ILE A 6 22.86 -2.22 -1.36
C ILE A 6 24.31 -1.85 -1.66
N ASP A 7 25.18 -2.00 -0.66
CA ASP A 7 26.55 -1.49 -0.69
C ASP A 7 27.55 -2.42 -1.40
N SER A 8 27.12 -3.64 -1.68
CA SER A 8 27.91 -4.77 -2.19
C SER A 8 27.87 -4.93 -3.71
N LEU A 9 27.15 -4.05 -4.41
CA LEU A 9 27.09 -4.09 -5.87
C LEU A 9 28.45 -3.76 -6.47
N ASP A 10 28.92 -4.64 -7.35
CA ASP A 10 30.19 -4.54 -8.05
C ASP A 10 29.94 -4.30 -9.53
N SER A 11 30.33 -3.13 -10.03
CA SER A 11 30.25 -2.79 -11.45
C SER A 11 31.12 -3.67 -12.35
N GLY A 12 32.10 -4.39 -11.77
CA GLY A 12 32.92 -5.37 -12.47
C GLY A 12 32.24 -6.73 -12.67
N GLN A 13 31.08 -6.97 -12.05
CA GLN A 13 30.34 -8.23 -12.17
C GLN A 13 29.10 -8.08 -13.05
N GLY A 14 28.68 -9.19 -13.67
CA GLY A 14 27.43 -9.25 -14.43
C GLY A 14 26.22 -8.97 -13.55
N VAL A 15 25.18 -8.37 -14.11
CA VAL A 15 23.96 -8.04 -13.35
C VAL A 15 23.27 -9.29 -12.78
N ARG A 16 23.40 -10.45 -13.47
CA ARG A 16 22.78 -11.72 -13.07
C ARG A 16 23.36 -12.29 -11.79
N SER A 17 24.68 -12.19 -11.56
CA SER A 17 25.32 -12.69 -10.33
C SER A 17 24.92 -11.87 -9.10
N GLN A 18 24.47 -10.64 -9.32
CA GLN A 18 24.08 -9.70 -8.26
C GLN A 18 22.58 -9.75 -7.92
N LEU A 19 21.75 -10.46 -8.72
CA LEU A 19 20.31 -10.57 -8.49
C LEU A 19 19.93 -11.12 -7.11
N PRO A 20 20.53 -12.23 -6.61
CA PRO A 20 20.12 -12.80 -5.32
C PRO A 20 20.23 -11.80 -4.19
N GLU A 21 21.30 -11.01 -4.17
CA GLU A 21 21.53 -10.01 -3.13
C GLU A 21 20.53 -8.86 -3.20
N ILE A 22 20.29 -8.31 -4.41
CA ILE A 22 19.31 -7.24 -4.61
C ILE A 22 17.93 -7.69 -4.11
N PHE A 23 17.48 -8.88 -4.52
CA PHE A 23 16.17 -9.39 -4.15
C PHE A 23 16.08 -9.74 -2.67
N VAL A 24 17.09 -10.38 -2.07
CA VAL A 24 17.10 -10.68 -0.64
C VAL A 24 16.98 -9.41 0.20
N ILE A 25 17.70 -8.34 -0.15
CA ILE A 25 17.60 -7.07 0.59
C ILE A 25 16.19 -6.48 0.47
N ARG A 26 15.61 -6.45 -0.74
CA ARG A 26 14.28 -5.88 -0.99
C ARG A 26 13.16 -6.74 -0.38
N MET A 27 13.32 -8.06 -0.38
CA MET A 27 12.42 -8.97 0.31
C MET A 27 12.50 -8.75 1.82
N ASN A 28 13.70 -8.72 2.41
CA ASN A 28 13.83 -8.52 3.85
C ASN A 28 13.24 -7.17 4.32
N GLU A 29 13.29 -6.11 3.51
CA GLU A 29 12.56 -4.87 3.80
C GLU A 29 11.06 -5.09 3.97
N LEU A 30 10.44 -5.86 3.08
CA LEU A 30 9.01 -6.13 3.11
C LEU A 30 8.64 -7.08 4.27
N TRP A 31 9.39 -8.16 4.45
CA TRP A 31 9.12 -9.16 5.49
C TRP A 31 9.41 -8.62 6.90
N ASP A 32 10.41 -7.76 7.09
CA ASP A 32 10.63 -7.14 8.40
C ASP A 32 9.48 -6.20 8.79
N LEU A 33 8.76 -5.65 7.81
CA LEU A 33 7.57 -4.83 8.05
C LEU A 33 6.31 -5.68 8.27
N SER A 34 6.26 -6.93 7.78
CA SER A 34 5.08 -7.79 7.90
C SER A 34 4.70 -8.08 9.35
N ARG A 35 5.67 -8.04 10.29
CA ARG A 35 5.42 -8.16 11.74
C ARG A 35 4.44 -7.11 12.29
N HIS A 36 4.25 -6.00 11.57
CA HIS A 36 3.30 -4.96 11.95
C HIS A 36 1.90 -5.20 11.38
N MET A 37 1.74 -6.11 10.40
CA MET A 37 0.47 -6.37 9.75
C MET A 37 -0.60 -6.90 10.68
N GLN A 38 -0.24 -7.53 11.80
CA GLN A 38 -1.18 -8.04 12.79
C GLN A 38 -1.88 -6.92 13.60
N PHE A 39 -1.44 -5.68 13.46
CA PHE A 39 -1.96 -4.53 14.19
C PHE A 39 -2.66 -3.55 13.24
N GLU A 40 -3.99 -3.48 13.36
CA GLU A 40 -4.85 -2.70 12.47
C GLU A 40 -4.54 -1.19 12.53
N ASP A 41 -4.06 -0.70 13.67
CA ASP A 41 -3.79 0.71 13.98
C ASP A 41 -2.40 1.20 13.51
N ARG A 42 -1.56 0.31 12.98
CA ARG A 42 -0.19 0.62 12.50
C ARG A 42 -0.20 1.22 11.10
N VAL A 43 -0.93 2.33 10.94
CA VAL A 43 -1.11 3.02 9.64
C VAL A 43 0.23 3.39 8.99
N THR A 44 1.19 3.89 9.78
CA THR A 44 2.50 4.29 9.26
C THR A 44 3.30 3.08 8.76
N GLU A 45 3.31 1.99 9.52
CA GLU A 45 4.04 0.78 9.16
C GLU A 45 3.39 0.04 7.98
N LEU A 46 2.06 0.04 7.87
CA LEU A 46 1.34 -0.47 6.70
C LEU A 46 1.65 0.37 5.45
N HIS A 47 1.74 1.69 5.59
CA HIS A 47 2.17 2.57 4.50
C HIS A 47 3.65 2.31 4.11
N ASP A 48 4.53 2.11 5.07
CA ASP A 48 5.92 1.74 4.80
C ASP A 48 6.02 0.37 4.12
N MET A 49 5.17 -0.58 4.51
CA MET A 49 5.06 -1.89 3.86
C MET A 49 4.61 -1.76 2.40
N ARG A 50 3.66 -0.86 2.12
CA ARG A 50 3.24 -0.52 0.75
C ARG A 50 4.42 -0.02 -0.09
N ILE A 51 5.25 0.85 0.50
CA ILE A 51 6.44 1.37 -0.18
C ILE A 51 7.44 0.23 -0.46
N ALA A 52 7.68 -0.65 0.50
CA ALA A 52 8.56 -1.80 0.33
C ALA A 52 8.04 -2.77 -0.75
N ALA A 53 6.75 -3.10 -0.74
CA ALA A 53 6.10 -3.93 -1.75
C ALA A 53 6.23 -3.33 -3.16
N LYS A 54 6.00 -2.01 -3.29
CA LYS A 54 6.17 -1.28 -4.55
C LYS A 54 7.62 -1.33 -5.06
N ARG A 55 8.61 -1.14 -4.18
CA ARG A 55 10.04 -1.25 -4.55
C ARG A 55 10.38 -2.64 -5.04
N LEU A 56 9.95 -3.65 -4.30
CA LEU A 56 10.16 -5.05 -4.68
C LEU A 56 9.53 -5.31 -6.05
N ARG A 57 8.27 -4.93 -6.27
CA ARG A 57 7.61 -5.03 -7.59
C ARG A 57 8.40 -4.35 -8.70
N TYR A 58 8.94 -3.15 -8.46
CA TYR A 58 9.76 -2.47 -9.47
C TYR A 58 11.08 -3.19 -9.75
N CYS A 59 11.70 -3.82 -8.76
CA CYS A 59 12.83 -4.71 -8.99
C CYS A 59 12.42 -5.90 -9.87
N PHE A 60 11.27 -6.52 -9.60
CA PHE A 60 10.72 -7.60 -10.44
C PHE A 60 10.48 -7.14 -11.89
N GLU A 61 9.79 -6.02 -12.09
CA GLU A 61 9.48 -5.48 -13.42
C GLU A 61 10.75 -5.12 -14.19
N PHE A 62 11.77 -4.56 -13.51
CA PHE A 62 13.04 -4.22 -14.14
C PHE A 62 13.84 -5.44 -14.60
N PHE A 63 13.86 -6.49 -13.78
CA PHE A 63 14.62 -7.71 -14.06
C PHE A 63 13.81 -8.79 -14.75
N GLU A 64 12.52 -8.55 -15.07
CA GLU A 64 11.63 -9.48 -15.76
C GLU A 64 12.29 -10.21 -16.95
N PRO A 65 13.04 -9.54 -17.85
CA PRO A 65 13.67 -10.20 -19.00
C PRO A 65 14.72 -11.26 -18.62
N LEU A 66 15.22 -11.25 -17.38
CA LEU A 66 16.23 -12.18 -16.90
C LEU A 66 15.64 -13.47 -16.33
N PHE A 67 14.33 -13.52 -16.11
CA PHE A 67 13.65 -14.64 -15.47
C PHE A 67 12.81 -15.47 -16.44
N ALA A 68 12.65 -16.75 -16.13
CA ALA A 68 11.74 -17.65 -16.84
C ALA A 68 10.26 -17.35 -16.49
N ASP A 69 9.32 -17.92 -17.25
CA ASP A 69 7.88 -17.64 -17.13
C ASP A 69 7.27 -17.87 -15.73
N GLY A 70 7.87 -18.74 -14.90
CA GLY A 70 7.45 -18.96 -13.51
C GLY A 70 7.47 -17.69 -12.65
N PHE A 71 8.29 -16.71 -12.99
CA PHE A 71 8.46 -15.46 -12.25
C PHE A 71 7.28 -14.50 -12.39
N LYS A 72 6.48 -14.63 -13.46
CA LYS A 72 5.24 -13.85 -13.65
C LYS A 72 4.20 -14.16 -12.58
N ALA A 73 4.19 -15.38 -12.05
CA ALA A 73 3.30 -15.77 -10.96
C ALA A 73 3.61 -14.99 -9.68
N HIS A 74 4.90 -14.83 -9.34
CA HIS A 74 5.33 -14.02 -8.19
C HIS A 74 4.93 -12.55 -8.35
N LEU A 75 5.14 -11.99 -9.54
CA LEU A 75 4.76 -10.61 -9.83
C LEU A 75 3.25 -10.39 -9.63
N LYS A 76 2.40 -11.37 -9.99
CA LYS A 76 0.96 -11.29 -9.75
C LYS A 76 0.62 -11.21 -8.26
N GLN A 77 1.28 -12.00 -7.41
CA GLN A 77 1.09 -11.96 -5.97
C GLN A 77 1.51 -10.61 -5.38
N PHE A 78 2.64 -10.05 -5.82
CA PHE A 78 3.08 -8.72 -5.35
C PHE A 78 2.18 -7.57 -5.83
N LYS A 79 1.60 -7.67 -7.03
CA LYS A 79 0.58 -6.72 -7.50
C LYS A 79 -0.63 -6.76 -6.58
N GLN A 80 -1.16 -7.95 -6.30
CA GLN A 80 -2.30 -8.11 -5.40
C GLN A 80 -2.00 -7.60 -3.98
N LEU A 81 -0.81 -7.88 -3.44
CA LEU A 81 -0.37 -7.31 -2.16
C LEU A 81 -0.37 -5.77 -2.18
N GLN A 82 0.18 -5.18 -3.24
CA GLN A 82 0.25 -3.74 -3.39
C GLN A 82 -1.15 -3.13 -3.57
N ASP A 83 -2.07 -3.80 -4.24
CA ASP A 83 -3.45 -3.34 -4.43
C ASP A 83 -4.15 -3.24 -3.07
N PHE A 84 -4.09 -4.28 -2.23
CA PHE A 84 -4.63 -4.24 -0.87
C PHE A 84 -4.03 -3.11 -0.03
N LEU A 85 -2.70 -3.02 0.02
CA LEU A 85 -2.00 -1.98 0.78
C LEU A 85 -2.30 -0.57 0.23
N GLY A 86 -2.53 -0.46 -1.08
CA GLY A 86 -2.94 0.76 -1.76
C GLY A 86 -4.32 1.22 -1.35
N GLU A 87 -5.32 0.35 -1.45
CA GLU A 87 -6.69 0.68 -1.07
C GLU A 87 -6.82 1.01 0.43
N ILE A 88 -6.09 0.31 1.31
CA ILE A 88 -6.04 0.63 2.74
C ILE A 88 -5.47 2.03 2.96
N HIS A 89 -4.35 2.34 2.32
CA HIS A 89 -3.73 3.66 2.44
C HIS A 89 -4.64 4.77 1.91
N ASP A 90 -5.32 4.54 0.80
CA ASP A 90 -6.27 5.50 0.24
C ASP A 90 -7.43 5.74 1.22
N CYS A 91 -7.96 4.68 1.84
CA CYS A 91 -8.96 4.82 2.89
C CYS A 91 -8.43 5.62 4.10
N ASP A 92 -7.21 5.35 4.55
CA ASP A 92 -6.59 6.08 5.67
C ASP A 92 -6.48 7.59 5.36
N VAL A 93 -6.03 7.94 4.16
CA VAL A 93 -5.94 9.34 3.69
C VAL A 93 -7.33 10.00 3.63
N TRP A 94 -8.33 9.31 3.07
CA TRP A 94 -9.68 9.86 2.98
C TRP A 94 -10.36 9.99 4.34
N VAL A 95 -10.16 9.04 5.25
CA VAL A 95 -10.69 9.10 6.62
C VAL A 95 -10.13 10.31 7.35
N ASP A 96 -8.83 10.56 7.24
CA ASP A 96 -8.21 11.73 7.88
C ASP A 96 -8.72 13.03 7.28
N TYR A 97 -8.80 13.12 5.94
CA TYR A 97 -9.38 14.28 5.26
C TYR A 97 -10.84 14.55 5.70
N LEU A 98 -11.69 13.53 5.68
CA LEU A 98 -13.11 13.66 6.03
C LEU A 98 -13.32 14.01 7.52
N ARG A 99 -12.42 13.56 8.41
CA ARG A 99 -12.46 13.97 9.82
C ARG A 99 -12.20 15.47 9.97
N ASP A 100 -11.30 16.04 9.17
CA ASP A 100 -11.02 17.47 9.21
C ASP A 100 -12.18 18.28 8.63
N GLU A 101 -12.75 17.84 7.50
CA GLU A 101 -13.96 18.45 6.93
C GLU A 101 -15.15 18.38 7.91
N LEU A 102 -15.34 17.24 8.59
CA LEU A 102 -16.40 17.07 9.58
C LEU A 102 -16.22 18.03 10.76
N LYS A 103 -14.98 18.25 11.23
CA LYS A 103 -14.70 19.23 12.30
C LYS A 103 -15.10 20.64 11.87
N LEU A 104 -14.78 21.05 10.64
CA LEU A 104 -15.14 22.36 10.10
C LEU A 104 -16.66 22.53 10.01
N ALA A 105 -17.36 21.55 9.43
CA ALA A 105 -18.82 21.58 9.33
C ALA A 105 -19.51 21.61 10.71
N MET A 106 -18.97 20.90 11.70
CA MET A 106 -19.47 20.95 13.08
C MET A 106 -19.22 22.31 13.75
N GLN A 107 -18.11 22.99 13.45
CA GLN A 107 -17.83 24.33 13.95
C GLN A 107 -18.81 25.36 13.38
N GLU A 108 -19.14 25.29 12.09
CA GLU A 108 -20.15 26.14 11.46
C GLU A 108 -21.52 25.96 12.12
N LEU A 109 -21.96 24.71 12.30
CA LEU A 109 -23.19 24.39 13.02
C LEU A 109 -23.20 24.93 14.46
N SER A 110 -22.08 24.83 15.17
CA SER A 110 -21.97 25.36 16.53
C SER A 110 -22.10 26.88 16.57
N THR A 111 -21.61 27.56 15.53
CA THR A 111 -21.71 29.02 15.38
C THR A 111 -23.15 29.44 15.13
N LEU A 112 -23.83 28.79 14.19
CA LEU A 112 -25.25 29.01 13.89
C LEU A 112 -26.13 28.75 15.10
N ARG A 113 -25.84 27.67 15.85
CA ARG A 113 -26.58 27.37 17.09
C ARG A 113 -26.41 28.46 18.14
N ARG A 114 -25.19 28.99 18.30
CA ARG A 114 -24.93 30.09 19.24
C ARG A 114 -25.67 31.37 18.83
N GLU A 115 -25.72 31.69 17.54
CA GLU A 115 -26.50 32.84 17.03
C GLU A 115 -28.00 32.66 17.33
N LEU A 116 -28.54 31.45 17.12
CA LEU A 116 -29.90 31.13 17.49
C LEU A 116 -30.16 31.35 19.00
N ASP A 117 -29.29 30.82 19.85
CA ASP A 117 -29.40 30.96 21.31
C ASP A 117 -29.37 32.45 21.76
N GLN A 118 -28.63 33.31 21.05
CA GLN A 118 -28.57 34.76 21.32
C GLN A 118 -29.85 35.50 20.88
N HIS A 119 -30.64 34.92 19.97
CA HIS A 119 -31.85 35.53 19.41
C HIS A 119 -33.17 34.95 19.96
N VAL A 120 -33.13 34.16 21.06
CA VAL A 120 -34.28 33.49 21.71
C VAL A 120 -35.38 34.45 22.24
N GLY A 121 -35.24 35.77 22.09
CA GLY A 121 -36.28 36.76 22.41
C GLY A 121 -37.32 37.04 21.29
N ALA A 122 -37.10 36.59 20.06
CA ALA A 122 -37.97 36.87 18.91
C ALA A 122 -38.69 35.60 18.41
N SER A 123 -39.97 35.44 18.79
CA SER A 123 -40.81 34.25 18.52
C SER A 123 -40.78 33.73 17.06
N GLN A 124 -40.65 34.61 16.05
CA GLN A 124 -40.57 34.21 14.65
C GLN A 124 -39.18 33.72 14.21
N GLY A 125 -38.09 34.27 14.77
CA GLY A 125 -36.71 33.90 14.39
C GLY A 125 -36.29 32.51 14.90
N LEU A 126 -36.92 32.06 15.99
CA LEU A 126 -36.68 30.75 16.59
C LEU A 126 -37.12 29.61 15.67
N ALA A 127 -38.32 29.71 15.09
CA ALA A 127 -38.86 28.66 14.23
C ALA A 127 -38.09 28.53 12.91
N GLU A 128 -37.65 29.65 12.32
CA GLU A 128 -36.85 29.63 11.08
C GLU A 128 -35.44 29.08 11.32
N SER A 129 -34.79 29.49 12.41
CA SER A 129 -33.45 29.02 12.75
C SER A 129 -33.44 27.54 13.16
N ALA A 130 -34.47 27.07 13.88
CA ALA A 130 -34.65 25.66 14.19
C ALA A 130 -34.86 24.82 12.93
N ARG A 131 -35.63 25.32 11.95
CA ARG A 131 -35.79 24.66 10.64
C ARG A 131 -34.48 24.57 9.88
N ARG A 132 -33.69 25.65 9.83
CA ARG A 132 -32.36 25.64 9.19
C ARG A 132 -31.39 24.66 9.85
N MET A 133 -31.43 24.55 11.18
CA MET A 133 -30.62 23.59 11.92
C MET A 133 -31.03 22.14 11.63
N ASP A 134 -32.34 21.86 11.61
CA ASP A 134 -32.90 20.55 11.26
C ASP A 134 -32.59 20.16 9.80
N GLU A 135 -32.70 21.11 8.86
CA GLU A 135 -32.31 20.93 7.45
C GLU A 135 -30.81 20.64 7.30
N GLN A 136 -29.93 21.41 7.94
CA GLN A 136 -28.50 21.13 7.93
C GLN A 136 -28.13 19.80 8.60
N PHE A 137 -28.90 19.34 9.59
CA PHE A 137 -28.62 18.07 10.24
C PHE A 137 -29.13 16.87 9.42
N ARG A 138 -30.27 17.01 8.75
CA ARG A 138 -30.92 15.92 8.00
C ARG A 138 -30.36 15.77 6.59
N GLU A 139 -30.11 16.88 5.91
CA GLU A 139 -29.69 16.93 4.50
C GLU A 139 -28.37 17.70 4.29
N GLY A 140 -27.79 18.25 5.35
CA GLY A 140 -26.54 19.02 5.26
C GLY A 140 -25.27 18.17 5.31
N PRO A 141 -24.11 18.85 5.18
CA PRO A 141 -22.82 18.21 4.95
C PRO A 141 -22.41 17.25 6.07
N VAL A 142 -22.78 17.52 7.33
CA VAL A 142 -22.43 16.64 8.47
C VAL A 142 -22.99 15.23 8.31
N SER A 143 -24.25 15.09 7.89
CA SER A 143 -24.87 13.78 7.68
C SER A 143 -24.16 13.01 6.56
N GLY A 144 -23.89 13.68 5.44
CA GLY A 144 -23.16 13.10 4.31
C GLY A 144 -21.75 12.66 4.68
N LEU A 145 -21.00 13.53 5.37
CA LEU A 145 -19.63 13.27 5.84
C LEU A 145 -19.59 12.10 6.83
N LEU A 146 -20.53 12.03 7.78
CA LEU A 146 -20.62 10.91 8.72
C LEU A 146 -20.88 9.57 8.02
N ARG A 147 -21.76 9.56 7.01
CA ARG A 147 -22.03 8.36 6.22
C ARG A 147 -20.78 7.91 5.46
N MET A 148 -20.11 8.84 4.77
CA MET A 148 -18.87 8.55 4.03
C MET A 148 -17.76 8.05 4.96
N LEU A 149 -17.59 8.70 6.12
CA LEU A 149 -16.60 8.29 7.12
C LEU A 149 -16.86 6.88 7.64
N THR A 150 -18.14 6.54 7.89
CA THR A 150 -18.56 5.20 8.31
C THR A 150 -18.26 4.16 7.23
N GLU A 151 -18.63 4.47 5.99
CA GLU A 151 -18.43 3.60 4.82
C GLU A 151 -16.94 3.32 4.57
N LEU A 152 -16.10 4.36 4.57
CA LEU A 152 -14.66 4.24 4.36
C LEU A 152 -13.98 3.51 5.52
N THR A 153 -14.38 3.78 6.76
CA THR A 153 -13.81 3.05 7.92
C THR A 153 -14.14 1.57 7.86
N GLN A 154 -15.37 1.22 7.44
CA GLN A 154 -15.78 -0.17 7.27
C GLN A 154 -15.04 -0.84 6.10
N ARG A 155 -14.96 -0.17 4.94
CA ARG A 155 -14.22 -0.66 3.77
C ARG A 155 -12.75 -0.91 4.10
N ARG A 156 -12.13 0.01 4.83
CA ARG A 156 -10.74 -0.10 5.29
C ARG A 156 -10.52 -1.33 6.16
N ARG A 157 -11.43 -1.61 7.08
CA ARG A 157 -11.39 -2.82 7.93
C ARG A 157 -11.53 -4.10 7.12
N GLU A 158 -12.45 -4.14 6.15
CA GLU A 158 -12.63 -5.30 5.27
C GLU A 158 -11.39 -5.58 4.43
N LEU A 159 -10.80 -4.54 3.85
CA LEU A 159 -9.55 -4.63 3.10
C LEU A 159 -8.40 -5.16 3.96
N TYR A 160 -8.29 -4.67 5.20
CA TYR A 160 -7.29 -5.16 6.15
C TYR A 160 -7.49 -6.65 6.48
N GLN A 161 -8.72 -7.11 6.67
CA GLN A 161 -9.00 -8.53 6.89
C GLN A 161 -8.64 -9.39 5.66
N GLN A 162 -8.94 -8.90 4.44
CA GLN A 162 -8.57 -9.59 3.20
C GLN A 162 -7.06 -9.64 3.01
N LEU A 163 -6.34 -8.56 3.33
CA LEU A 163 -4.89 -8.50 3.34
C LEU A 163 -4.30 -9.55 4.28
N LEU A 164 -4.82 -9.69 5.50
CA LEU A 164 -4.35 -10.68 6.47
C LEU A 164 -4.51 -12.12 5.95
N LEU A 165 -5.69 -12.45 5.42
CA LEU A 165 -5.95 -13.77 4.85
C LEU A 165 -5.05 -14.07 3.64
N PHE A 166 -4.87 -13.08 2.78
CA PHE A 166 -3.99 -13.17 1.63
C PHE A 166 -2.54 -13.40 2.05
N TRP A 167 -2.05 -12.62 3.01
CA TRP A 167 -0.69 -12.72 3.52
C TRP A 167 -0.43 -14.07 4.20
N GLN A 168 -1.34 -14.52 5.05
CA GLN A 168 -1.26 -15.84 5.68
C GLN A 168 -1.19 -16.95 4.61
N GLY A 169 -1.98 -16.85 3.55
CA GLY A 169 -1.93 -17.79 2.43
C GLY A 169 -0.56 -17.84 1.74
N LEU A 170 0.11 -16.70 1.59
CA LEU A 170 1.48 -16.65 1.04
C LEU A 170 2.49 -17.31 1.99
N GLU A 171 2.37 -17.07 3.30
CA GLU A 171 3.25 -17.67 4.31
C GLU A 171 3.10 -19.19 4.38
N GLU A 172 1.86 -19.70 4.39
CA GLU A 172 1.55 -21.13 4.41
C GLU A 172 2.09 -21.87 3.18
N GLN A 173 2.14 -21.19 2.02
CA GLN A 173 2.69 -21.73 0.78
C GLN A 173 4.23 -21.66 0.71
N GLY A 174 4.89 -21.10 1.72
CA GLY A 174 6.34 -20.92 1.70
C GLY A 174 6.82 -19.98 0.59
N PHE A 175 6.00 -18.97 0.26
CA PHE A 175 6.23 -18.07 -0.87
C PHE A 175 7.61 -17.40 -0.82
N GLN A 176 8.07 -17.00 0.37
CA GLN A 176 9.39 -16.40 0.57
C GLN A 176 10.52 -17.34 0.16
N GLN A 177 10.48 -18.60 0.61
CA GLN A 177 11.51 -19.58 0.30
C GLN A 177 11.47 -19.97 -1.18
N GLN A 178 10.28 -20.12 -1.75
CA GLN A 178 10.12 -20.42 -3.17
C GLN A 178 10.71 -19.31 -4.04
N LEU A 179 10.39 -18.05 -3.72
CA LEU A 179 10.89 -16.92 -4.47
C LEU A 179 12.42 -16.80 -4.38
N ALA A 180 13.00 -16.96 -3.18
CA ALA A 180 14.45 -16.91 -3.02
C ALA A 180 15.17 -18.01 -3.84
N ARG A 181 14.58 -19.20 -3.93
CA ARG A 181 15.09 -20.29 -4.79
C ARG A 181 15.04 -19.92 -6.27
N ASP A 182 13.91 -19.39 -6.73
CA ASP A 182 13.73 -19.04 -8.15
C ASP A 182 14.69 -17.91 -8.58
N VAL A 183 14.95 -16.94 -7.71
CA VAL A 183 15.95 -15.90 -7.94
C VAL A 183 17.37 -16.50 -8.02
N ALA A 184 17.71 -17.41 -7.11
CA ALA A 184 19.03 -18.07 -7.09
C ALA A 184 19.25 -18.97 -8.33
N GLU A 185 18.19 -19.65 -8.80
CA GLU A 185 18.24 -20.45 -10.02
C GLU A 185 18.47 -19.57 -11.25
N ALA A 186 17.75 -18.44 -11.36
CA ALA A 186 17.90 -17.50 -12.47
C ALA A 186 19.29 -16.83 -12.53
N ALA A 187 19.95 -16.67 -11.38
CA ALA A 187 21.34 -16.20 -11.32
C ALA A 187 22.32 -17.26 -11.85
N SER A 188 22.12 -18.53 -11.47
CA SER A 188 23.00 -19.65 -11.85
C SER A 188 22.93 -20.05 -13.33
N GLN A 189 21.79 -19.82 -14.01
CA GLN A 189 21.62 -20.17 -15.43
C GLN A 189 22.57 -19.39 -16.38
N SER A 190 23.13 -18.25 -15.93
CA SER A 190 24.09 -17.43 -16.68
C SER A 190 25.45 -18.10 -16.89
N GLU A 191 25.90 -18.91 -15.93
CA GLU A 191 27.25 -19.48 -15.94
C GLU A 191 27.42 -20.57 -17.02
N ARG A 192 26.32 -21.13 -17.53
CA ARG A 192 26.34 -22.20 -18.54
C ARG A 192 26.35 -21.69 -19.97
N THR A 193 25.87 -20.48 -20.22
CA THR A 193 25.77 -19.91 -21.59
C THR A 193 27.01 -19.14 -22.01
N ASP A 194 27.85 -18.68 -21.07
CA ASP A 194 29.08 -17.92 -21.38
C ASP A 194 30.30 -18.83 -21.66
N SER A 195 30.15 -20.17 -21.53
CA SER A 195 31.23 -21.13 -21.83
C SER A 195 31.08 -21.83 -23.19
N GLY A 196 30.18 -21.36 -24.06
CA GLY A 196 29.84 -22.00 -25.32
C GLY A 196 29.93 -21.06 -26.52
N ASP A 197 30.97 -21.27 -27.32
CA ASP A 197 31.09 -20.85 -28.73
C ASP A 197 31.64 -19.44 -29.01
N ALA A 198 32.96 -19.31 -28.94
CA ALA A 198 33.69 -18.35 -29.78
C ALA A 198 34.08 -19.07 -31.08
N PRO A 199 33.56 -18.68 -32.26
CA PRO A 199 34.02 -19.26 -33.51
C PRO A 199 35.45 -18.81 -33.76
N ARG A 200 36.37 -19.78 -33.89
CA ARG A 200 37.72 -19.54 -34.41
C ARG A 200 37.60 -18.92 -35.81
N PRO A 201 38.37 -17.87 -36.13
CA PRO A 201 38.50 -17.44 -37.52
C PRO A 201 39.28 -18.52 -38.28
N GLU A 202 38.64 -19.14 -39.27
CA GLU A 202 39.36 -19.90 -40.30
C GLU A 202 39.93 -18.89 -41.29
N ASP A 203 41.25 -18.68 -41.22
CA ASP A 203 42.00 -17.93 -42.21
C ASP A 203 42.09 -18.71 -43.54
N ALA A 204 42.00 -17.92 -44.61
CA ALA A 204 41.94 -18.26 -46.03
C ALA A 204 43.23 -18.86 -46.63
#